data_AF-A0A7Y9KGN6-F1
#
_entry.id   AF-A0A7Y9KGN6-F1
#
_cell.length_a   1.000
_cell.length_b   1.000
_cell.length_c   1.000
_cell.angle_alpha   90.00
_cell.angle_beta   90.00
_cell.angle_gamma   90.00
#
_symmetry.space_group_name_H-M   'P 1'
#
loop_
_entity.id
_entity.type
_entity.pdbx_description
1 polymer ?
#
loop_
_entity_poly.entity_id
_entity_poly.type
_entity_poly.pdbx_seq_one_letter_code
_entity_poly.pdbx_strand_id
1 'polypeptide(L)' 'MLRVADDAEAILRAVNRAPYGLTSAVFGRDLDRTLAVAGRLRAGQVTVDHR' A
#
# COMPACT_ATOMS: atom_id res chain seq x y z
N MET A 1 -15.50 -0.39 -2.20
CA MET A 1 -14.27 -1.20 -2.02
C MET A 1 -13.66 -1.43 -3.39
N LEU A 2 -12.44 -0.95 -3.64
CA LEU A 2 -11.72 -1.19 -4.90
C LEU A 2 -10.98 -2.53 -4.79
N ARG A 3 -11.09 -3.38 -5.80
CA ARG A 3 -10.28 -4.61 -5.94
C ARG A 3 -9.40 -4.45 -7.16
N VAL A 4 -8.12 -4.74 -6.99
CA VAL A 4 -7.12 -4.69 -8.05
C VAL A 4 -6.49 -6.08 -8.15
N ALA A 5 -5.96 -6.43 -9.32
CA ALA A 5 -5.17 -7.65 -9.46
C ALA A 5 -4.04 -7.70 -8.43
N ASP A 6 -3.55 -8.89 -8.11
CA ASP A 6 -2.41 -9.10 -7.20
C ASP A 6 -1.08 -8.72 -7.89
N ASP A 7 -1.01 -7.46 -8.33
CA ASP A 7 0.13 -6.81 -8.93
C ASP A 7 0.43 -5.55 -8.10
N ALA A 8 1.63 -5.51 -7.53
CA ALA A 8 2.07 -4.40 -6.69
C ALA A 8 1.98 -3.06 -7.43
N GLU A 9 2.23 -3.05 -8.75
CA GLU A 9 2.27 -1.82 -9.52
C GLU A 9 0.88 -1.27 -9.83
N ALA A 10 -0.06 -2.15 -10.17
CA ALA A 10 -1.47 -1.78 -10.28
C ALA A 10 -2.03 -1.25 -8.94
N ILE A 11 -1.67 -1.88 -7.82
CA ILE A 11 -2.07 -1.43 -6.47
C ILE A 11 -1.54 -0.01 -6.20
N LEU A 12 -0.25 0.22 -6.43
CA LEU A 12 0.39 1.51 -6.17
C LEU A 12 -0.19 2.64 -7.02
N ARG A 13 -0.46 2.39 -8.31
CA ARG A 13 -1.12 3.38 -9.19
C ARG A 13 -2.52 3.72 -8.70
N ALA A 14 -3.28 2.73 -8.25
CA ALA A 14 -4.63 2.93 -7.76
C ALA A 14 -4.65 3.78 -6.48
N VAL A 15 -3.79 3.47 -5.52
CA VAL A 15 -3.77 4.15 -4.21
C VAL A 15 -3.17 5.56 -4.31
N ASN A 16 -2.04 5.72 -5.01
CA ASN A 16 -1.34 7.01 -5.10
C ASN A 16 -2.02 8.05 -6.01
N ARG A 17 -3.10 7.69 -6.70
CA ARG A 17 -3.92 8.63 -7.50
C ARG A 17 -4.80 9.51 -6.62
N ALA A 18 -5.08 9.10 -5.39
CA ALA A 18 -5.89 9.89 -4.47
C ALA A 18 -5.18 11.23 -4.18
N PRO A 19 -5.89 12.37 -4.14
CA PRO A 19 -5.33 13.67 -3.78
C PRO A 19 -5.09 13.82 -2.27
N TYR A 20 -5.21 12.72 -1.50
CA TYR A 20 -5.09 12.67 -0.06
C TYR A 20 -3.91 11.78 0.34
N GLY A 21 -3.37 11.98 1.55
CA GLY A 21 -2.19 11.23 2.01
C GLY A 21 -1.92 11.32 3.51
N LEU A 22 -2.95 11.30 4.36
CA LEU A 22 -2.74 11.37 5.82
C LEU A 22 -2.21 10.04 6.38
N THR A 23 -3.00 8.97 6.23
CA THR A 23 -2.71 7.65 6.79
C THR A 23 -3.01 6.56 5.76
N SER A 24 -2.17 5.53 5.73
CA SER A 24 -2.42 4.29 4.99
C SER A 24 -2.04 3.06 5.83
N ALA A 25 -2.53 1.90 5.43
CA ALA A 25 -2.22 0.63 6.07
C ALA A 25 -1.98 -0.45 5.02
N VAL A 26 -0.93 -1.25 5.20
CA VAL A 26 -0.60 -2.38 4.34
C VAL A 26 -0.62 -3.65 5.17
N PHE A 27 -1.38 -4.64 4.70
CA PHE A 27 -1.53 -5.95 5.31
C PHE A 27 -1.00 -7.00 4.36
N GLY A 28 -0.06 -7.84 4.82
CA GLY A 28 0.48 -8.92 4.00
C GLY A 28 1.02 -10.07 4.85
N ARG A 29 1.38 -11.17 4.20
CA ARG A 29 2.02 -12.32 4.86
C ARG A 29 3.54 -12.34 4.66
N ASP A 30 3.98 -11.71 3.58
CA ASP A 30 5.39 -11.56 3.24
C ASP A 30 5.83 -10.15 3.66
N LEU A 31 6.73 -10.08 4.64
CA LEU A 31 7.18 -8.81 5.20
C LEU A 31 7.91 -7.96 4.16
N ASP A 32 8.80 -8.55 3.36
CA ASP A 32 9.60 -7.84 2.36
C ASP A 32 8.69 -7.23 1.29
N ARG A 33 7.72 -8.01 0.81
CA ARG A 33 6.71 -7.51 -0.14
C ARG A 33 5.85 -6.42 0.48
N THR A 34 5.47 -6.56 1.74
CA THR A 34 4.65 -5.58 2.47
C THR A 34 5.39 -4.25 2.63
N LEU A 35 6.66 -4.30 3.03
CA LEU A 35 7.53 -3.13 3.16
C LEU A 35 7.81 -2.47 1.80
N ALA A 36 8.02 -3.27 0.74
CA ALA A 36 8.23 -2.76 -0.61
C ALA A 36 7.01 -1.97 -1.13
N VAL A 37 5.79 -2.40 -0.80
CA VAL A 37 4.57 -1.65 -1.12
C VAL A 37 4.45 -0.41 -0.23
N ALA A 38 4.60 -0.57 1.10
CA ALA A 38 4.47 0.51 2.07
C ALA A 38 5.40 1.69 1.78
N GLY A 39 6.68 1.41 1.45
CA GLY A 39 7.68 2.44 1.13
C GLY A 39 7.39 3.23 -0.15
N ARG A 40 6.41 2.81 -0.95
CA ARG A 40 6.04 3.46 -2.21
C ARG A 40 4.68 4.17 -2.14
N LEU A 41 4.03 4.16 -0.99
CA LEU A 41 2.78 4.90 -0.75
C LEU A 41 3.04 6.38 -0.50
N ARG A 42 2.22 7.24 -1.11
CA ARG A 42 2.24 8.69 -0.90
C ARG A 42 1.37 9.05 0.30
N ALA A 43 1.84 8.71 1.50
CA ALA A 43 1.16 9.03 2.76
C ALA A 43 2.16 9.49 3.83
N GLY A 44 1.72 10.37 4.73
CA GLY A 44 2.53 10.85 5.85
C GLY A 44 2.79 9.78 6.92
N GLN A 45 1.82 8.87 7.12
CA GLN A 45 1.96 7.71 7.98
C GLN A 45 1.53 6.44 7.22
N VAL A 46 2.33 5.39 7.34
CA VAL A 46 1.96 4.04 6.87
C VAL A 46 2.10 3.05 8.03
N THR A 47 1.02 2.37 8.37
CA THR A 47 1.05 1.24 9.31
C THR A 47 1.25 -0.04 8.52
N VAL A 48 2.11 -0.92 9.02
CA VAL A 48 2.43 -2.21 8.38
C VAL A 48 2.09 -3.34 9.35
N ASP A 49 1.17 -4.19 8.93
CA ASP A 49 0.81 -5.41 9.64
C ASP A 49 1.19 -6.63 8.80
N HIS A 50 1.93 -7.55 9.42
CA HIS A 50 2.32 -8.81 8.79
C HIS A 50 2.11 -9.98 9.76
N ARG A 51 1.55 -11.09 9.26
CA ARG A 51 1.35 -12.34 10.01
C ARG A 51 1.62 -13.55 9.13
#